data_AF-A0A932WBT1-F1
#
_entry.id   AF-A0A932WBT1-F1
#
_cell.length_a   1.000
_cell.length_b   1.000
_cell.length_c   1.000
_cell.angle_alpha   90.00
_cell.angle_beta   90.00
_cell.angle_gamma   90.00
#
_symmetry.space_group_name_H-M   'P 1'
#
loop_
_entity.id
_entity.type
_entity.pdbx_description
1 polymer ?
#
loop_
_entity_poly.entity_id
_entity_poly.type
_entity_poly.pdbx_seq_one_letter_code
_entity_poly.pdbx_strand_id
1 'polypeptide(L)'
;HDFANRTSIPLPLLIAAAIGPFAVVLGIFFTLVLSPSAGERIISFVLRFAPTKVRGKVEVILRRFIEGLESLRSPKRLAAIFVLTFPVWMAEGAMYWMVAQGFHLHVPFHGILLSESTSNLATSVPSTAGGVGPFEYATRVTLEGLNVAKENAAAYAIVLHVALLAPVTVVGLWLMWTFNMSLGELARRPASRMLESTPTAQAKP
;
A
#
# COMPACT_ATOMS: atom_id res chain seq x y z
N HIS A 1 18.51 21.05 -9.57
CA HIS A 1 19.77 20.66 -10.24
C HIS A 1 20.95 20.53 -9.27
N ASP A 2 20.78 20.41 -7.93
CA ASP A 2 21.96 20.42 -7.05
C ASP A 2 21.81 19.67 -5.71
N PHE A 3 21.25 18.45 -5.74
CA PHE A 3 21.32 17.56 -4.56
C PHE A 3 22.64 16.77 -4.55
N ALA A 4 23.16 16.42 -5.73
CA ALA A 4 24.38 15.64 -5.90
C ALA A 4 25.67 16.39 -5.47
N ASN A 5 25.78 17.70 -5.71
CA ASN A 5 26.99 18.44 -5.29
C ASN A 5 27.01 18.75 -3.78
N ARG A 6 25.87 18.66 -3.08
CA ARG A 6 25.81 18.95 -1.64
C ARG A 6 26.21 17.76 -0.76
N THR A 7 26.12 16.53 -1.25
CA THR A 7 26.32 15.32 -0.44
C THR A 7 27.61 14.55 -0.74
N SER A 8 28.38 14.91 -1.77
CA SER A 8 29.57 14.15 -2.21
C SER A 8 29.30 12.67 -2.57
N ILE A 9 28.02 12.28 -2.66
CA ILE A 9 27.59 10.91 -2.99
C ILE A 9 27.41 10.82 -4.51
N PRO A 10 28.10 9.89 -5.20
CA PRO A 10 27.94 9.72 -6.63
C PRO A 10 26.49 9.32 -6.98
N LEU A 11 25.90 9.99 -7.98
CA LEU A 11 24.53 9.76 -8.43
C LEU A 11 24.19 8.26 -8.68
N PRO A 12 25.09 7.44 -9.26
CA PRO A 12 24.86 6.00 -9.40
C PRO A 12 24.63 5.27 -8.07
N LEU A 13 25.27 5.70 -6.98
CA LEU A 13 25.10 5.07 -5.67
C LEU A 13 23.75 5.42 -5.04
N LEU A 14 23.25 6.64 -5.26
CA LEU A 14 21.89 7.02 -4.84
C LEU A 14 20.84 6.22 -5.61
N ILE A 15 21.03 6.06 -6.92
CA ILE A 15 20.15 5.24 -7.77
C ILE A 15 20.19 3.78 -7.31
N ALA A 16 21.38 3.22 -7.05
CA ALA A 16 21.53 1.86 -6.57
C ALA A 16 20.90 1.65 -5.17
N ALA A 17 21.03 2.62 -4.27
CA ALA A 17 20.42 2.57 -2.95
C ALA A 17 18.88 2.66 -3.00
N ALA A 18 18.32 3.39 -3.96
CA ALA A 18 16.88 3.48 -4.17
C ALA A 18 16.30 2.24 -4.87
N ILE A 19 16.94 1.78 -5.94
CA ILE A 19 16.43 0.69 -6.79
C ILE A 19 16.79 -0.68 -6.23
N GLY A 20 17.97 -0.83 -5.63
CA GLY A 20 18.50 -2.12 -5.16
C GLY A 20 17.54 -2.85 -4.22
N PRO A 21 17.09 -2.25 -3.11
CA PRO A 21 16.13 -2.88 -2.20
C PRO A 21 14.83 -3.26 -2.91
N PHE A 22 14.30 -2.38 -3.77
CA PHE A 22 13.09 -2.64 -4.53
C PHE A 22 13.25 -3.84 -5.49
N ALA A 23 14.35 -3.89 -6.25
CA ALA A 23 14.66 -4.98 -7.15
C ALA A 23 14.86 -6.31 -6.41
N VAL A 24 15.50 -6.29 -5.24
CA VAL A 24 15.66 -7.47 -4.37
C VAL A 24 14.30 -7.97 -3.88
N VAL A 25 13.45 -7.09 -3.36
CA VAL A 25 12.10 -7.44 -2.90
C VAL A 25 11.26 -7.98 -4.06
N LEU A 26 11.34 -7.34 -5.23
CA LEU A 26 10.63 -7.77 -6.44
C LEU A 26 11.12 -9.15 -6.93
N GLY A 27 12.43 -9.40 -6.89
CA GLY A 27 13.02 -10.69 -7.21
C GLY A 27 12.57 -11.81 -6.25
N ILE A 28 12.55 -11.53 -4.94
CA ILE A 28 12.00 -12.45 -3.94
C ILE A 28 10.52 -12.72 -4.22
N PHE A 29 9.74 -11.68 -4.52
CA PHE A 29 8.33 -11.78 -4.84
C PHE A 29 8.07 -12.66 -6.07
N PHE A 30 8.77 -12.41 -7.19
CA PHE A 30 8.65 -13.27 -8.37
C PHE A 30 9.09 -14.70 -8.10
N THR A 31 10.15 -14.89 -7.30
CA THR A 31 10.59 -16.25 -6.91
C THR A 31 9.52 -16.98 -6.10
N LEU A 32 8.83 -16.29 -5.17
CA LEU A 32 7.72 -16.84 -4.40
C LEU A 32 6.50 -17.19 -5.27
N VAL A 33 6.16 -16.31 -6.22
CA VAL A 33 5.06 -16.53 -7.15
C VAL A 33 5.38 -17.70 -8.07
N LEU A 34 6.59 -17.78 -8.63
CA LEU A 34 6.96 -18.80 -9.62
C LEU A 34 7.35 -20.16 -9.02
N SER A 35 7.79 -20.20 -7.76
CA SER A 35 8.28 -21.43 -7.12
C SER A 35 7.59 -21.73 -5.79
N PRO A 36 6.77 -22.81 -5.72
CA PRO A 36 6.18 -23.28 -4.46
C PRO A 36 7.22 -23.65 -3.40
N SER A 37 8.35 -24.23 -3.83
CA SER A 37 9.43 -24.65 -2.92
C SER A 37 10.20 -23.47 -2.33
N ALA A 38 10.19 -22.30 -2.99
CA ALA A 38 10.76 -21.09 -2.44
C ALA A 38 9.98 -20.58 -1.21
N GLY A 39 8.66 -20.76 -1.20
CA GLY A 39 7.81 -20.40 -0.05
C GLY A 39 8.23 -21.10 1.23
N GLU A 40 8.38 -22.42 1.19
CA GLU A 40 8.84 -23.22 2.35
C GLU A 40 10.27 -22.86 2.78
N ARG A 41 11.16 -22.54 1.83
CA ARG A 41 12.51 -22.07 2.15
C ARG A 41 12.51 -20.72 2.88
N ILE A 42 11.65 -19.79 2.47
CA ILE A 42 11.53 -18.49 3.16
C ILE A 42 10.89 -18.66 4.53
N ILE A 43 9.85 -19.50 4.66
CA ILE A 43 9.24 -19.80 5.96
C ILE A 43 10.31 -20.35 6.92
N SER A 44 11.01 -21.41 6.52
CA SER A 44 12.04 -22.03 7.35
C SER A 44 13.19 -21.08 7.70
N PHE A 45 13.63 -20.24 6.76
CA PHE A 45 14.65 -19.21 6.99
C PHE A 45 14.19 -18.18 8.02
N VAL A 46 12.99 -17.60 7.86
CA VAL A 46 12.47 -16.60 8.79
C VAL A 46 12.23 -17.21 10.18
N LEU A 47 11.69 -18.43 10.25
CA LEU A 47 11.46 -19.13 11.52
C LEU A 47 12.75 -19.50 12.25
N ARG A 48 13.91 -19.53 11.57
CA ARG A 48 15.22 -19.72 12.21
C ARG A 48 15.61 -18.52 13.07
N PHE A 49 15.19 -17.31 12.69
CA PHE A 49 15.46 -16.07 13.41
C PHE A 49 14.31 -15.65 14.35
N ALA A 50 13.13 -16.26 14.22
CA ALA A 50 11.98 -15.93 15.05
C ALA A 50 12.14 -16.44 16.49
N PRO A 51 11.85 -15.60 17.52
CA PRO A 51 11.82 -16.04 18.91
C PRO A 51 10.80 -17.17 19.12
N THR A 52 11.15 -18.16 19.96
CA THR A 52 10.31 -19.35 20.24
C THR A 52 8.89 -18.99 20.67
N LYS A 53 8.68 -17.89 21.39
CA LYS A 53 7.37 -17.42 21.86
C LYS A 53 6.40 -17.01 20.75
N VAL A 54 6.89 -16.57 19.59
CA VAL A 54 6.06 -16.07 18.47
C VAL A 54 6.13 -16.94 17.23
N ARG A 55 7.00 -17.96 17.22
CA ARG A 55 7.28 -18.81 16.06
C ARG A 55 6.03 -19.37 15.40
N GLY A 56 5.08 -19.91 16.18
CA GLY A 56 3.83 -20.43 15.63
C GLY A 56 2.93 -19.36 15.00
N LYS A 57 2.87 -18.16 15.58
CA LYS A 57 2.11 -17.04 14.98
C LYS A 57 2.76 -16.57 13.68
N VAL A 58 4.08 -16.44 13.67
CA VAL A 58 4.85 -16.04 12.47
C VAL A 58 4.66 -17.06 11.35
N GLU A 59 4.73 -18.36 11.66
CA GLU A 59 4.51 -19.41 10.66
C GLU A 59 3.12 -19.32 10.03
N VAL A 60 2.06 -19.18 10.83
CA VAL A 60 0.69 -19.05 10.32
C VAL A 60 0.55 -17.82 9.41
N ILE A 61 1.14 -16.69 9.80
CA ILE A 61 1.11 -15.46 8.99
C ILE A 61 1.84 -15.68 7.64
N LEU A 62 3.04 -16.27 7.68
CA LEU A 62 3.83 -16.52 6.47
C LEU A 62 3.16 -17.51 5.52
N ARG A 63 2.57 -18.59 6.06
CA ARG A 63 1.82 -19.58 5.25
C ARG A 63 0.64 -18.93 4.55
N ARG A 64 -0.19 -18.18 5.28
CA ARG A 64 -1.33 -17.44 4.71
C ARG A 64 -0.89 -16.42 3.65
N PHE A 65 0.23 -15.75 3.88
CA PHE A 65 0.79 -14.81 2.91
C PHE A 65 1.17 -15.53 1.61
N ILE A 66 1.90 -16.64 1.70
CA ILE A 66 2.31 -17.44 0.54
C ILE A 66 1.10 -18.07 -0.19
N GLU A 67 0.10 -18.57 0.56
CA GLU A 67 -1.17 -19.04 0.00
C GLU A 67 -1.88 -17.91 -0.76
N GLY A 68 -1.88 -16.68 -0.23
CA GLY A 68 -2.43 -15.51 -0.92
C GLY A 68 -1.75 -15.21 -2.26
N LEU A 69 -0.43 -15.44 -2.35
CA LEU A 69 0.34 -15.28 -3.60
C LEU A 69 -0.03 -16.33 -4.67
N GLU A 70 -0.69 -17.43 -4.29
CA GLU A 70 -1.14 -18.44 -5.26
C GLU A 70 -2.13 -17.84 -6.28
N SER A 71 -2.94 -16.87 -5.86
CA SER A 71 -3.85 -16.14 -6.76
C SER A 71 -3.13 -15.47 -7.93
N LEU A 72 -1.87 -15.06 -7.75
CA LEU A 72 -1.02 -14.39 -8.72
C LEU A 72 -0.33 -15.36 -9.71
N ARG A 73 -0.40 -16.67 -9.45
CA ARG A 73 0.20 -17.69 -10.34
C ARG A 73 -0.58 -17.91 -11.62
N SER A 74 -1.87 -17.54 -11.64
CA SER A 74 -2.70 -17.66 -12.84
C SER A 74 -2.61 -16.35 -13.64
N PRO A 75 -2.11 -16.39 -14.90
CA PRO A 75 -2.05 -15.20 -15.75
C PRO A 75 -3.42 -14.53 -15.93
N LYS A 76 -4.49 -15.33 -15.99
CA LYS A 76 -5.87 -14.81 -16.10
C LYS A 76 -6.30 -14.06 -14.84
N ARG A 77 -6.00 -14.58 -13.65
CA ARG A 77 -6.30 -13.89 -12.38
C ARG A 77 -5.46 -12.64 -12.22
N LEU A 78 -4.17 -12.72 -12.56
CA LEU A 78 -3.27 -11.57 -12.53
C LEU A 78 -3.75 -10.45 -13.48
N ALA A 79 -4.16 -10.80 -14.70
CA ALA A 79 -4.74 -9.84 -15.65
C ALA A 79 -6.04 -9.24 -15.11
N ALA A 80 -6.92 -10.03 -14.49
CA ALA A 80 -8.15 -9.52 -13.89
C ALA A 80 -7.85 -8.55 -12.73
N ILE A 81 -6.90 -8.88 -11.85
CA ILE A 81 -6.45 -7.99 -10.77
C ILE A 81 -5.94 -6.69 -11.38
N PHE A 82 -5.05 -6.76 -12.37
CA PHE A 82 -4.51 -5.57 -13.03
C PHE A 82 -5.60 -4.69 -13.65
N VAL A 83 -6.55 -5.28 -14.39
CA VAL A 83 -7.65 -4.53 -15.02
C VAL A 83 -8.57 -3.89 -14.00
N LEU A 84 -8.76 -4.51 -12.82
CA LEU A 84 -9.59 -3.96 -11.76
C LEU A 84 -8.86 -2.88 -10.95
N THR A 85 -7.55 -3.03 -10.72
CA THR A 85 -6.77 -2.08 -9.92
C THR A 85 -6.32 -0.87 -10.73
N PHE A 86 -5.96 -1.04 -11.99
CA PHE A 86 -5.43 0.04 -12.82
C PHE A 86 -6.37 1.26 -12.89
N PRO A 87 -7.70 1.12 -13.10
CA PRO A 87 -8.62 2.26 -13.06
C PRO A 87 -8.70 2.96 -11.70
N VAL A 88 -8.56 2.21 -10.60
CA VAL A 88 -8.55 2.77 -9.25
C VAL A 88 -7.33 3.68 -9.07
N TRP A 89 -6.15 3.20 -9.45
CA TRP A 89 -4.92 4.00 -9.42
C TRP A 89 -4.99 5.21 -10.36
N MET A 90 -5.57 5.06 -11.56
CA MET A 90 -5.75 6.21 -12.45
C MET A 90 -6.74 7.23 -11.90
N ALA A 91 -7.80 6.79 -11.22
CA ALA A 91 -8.74 7.69 -10.54
C ALA A 91 -8.08 8.40 -9.35
N GLU A 92 -7.24 7.70 -8.59
CA GLU A 92 -6.44 8.27 -7.51
C GLU A 92 -5.45 9.32 -8.04
N GLY A 93 -4.61 8.98 -9.01
CA GLY A 93 -3.69 9.92 -9.64
C GLY A 93 -4.40 11.11 -10.30
N ALA A 94 -5.57 10.91 -10.91
CA ALA A 94 -6.40 12.00 -11.43
C ALA A 94 -6.90 12.92 -10.32
N MET A 95 -7.32 12.37 -9.17
CA MET A 95 -7.72 13.16 -8.00
C MET A 95 -6.54 13.97 -7.46
N TYR A 96 -5.35 13.38 -7.32
CA TYR A 96 -4.14 14.11 -6.93
C TYR A 96 -3.88 15.28 -7.87
N TRP A 97 -3.94 15.02 -9.18
CA TRP A 97 -3.75 16.05 -10.20
C TRP A 97 -4.81 17.16 -10.07
N MET A 98 -6.10 16.82 -9.93
CA MET A 98 -7.18 17.79 -9.79
C MET A 98 -7.00 18.69 -8.56
N VAL A 99 -6.62 18.13 -7.41
CA VAL A 99 -6.31 18.91 -6.21
C VAL A 99 -5.10 19.82 -6.48
N ALA A 100 -4.08 19.35 -7.20
CA ALA A 100 -2.89 20.15 -7.49
C ALA A 100 -3.22 21.35 -8.39
N GLN A 101 -4.12 21.16 -9.36
CA GLN A 101 -4.65 22.24 -10.18
C GLN A 101 -5.42 23.28 -9.33
N GLY A 102 -6.21 22.83 -8.34
CA GLY A 102 -6.92 23.72 -7.41
C GLY A 102 -5.99 24.58 -6.53
N PHE A 103 -4.78 24.09 -6.26
CA PHE A 103 -3.72 24.82 -5.57
C PHE A 103 -2.79 25.59 -6.52
N HIS A 104 -3.04 25.57 -7.83
CA HIS A 104 -2.19 26.17 -8.86
C HIS A 104 -0.73 25.69 -8.79
N LEU A 105 -0.51 24.42 -8.44
CA LEU A 105 0.83 23.85 -8.37
C LEU A 105 1.36 23.59 -9.79
N HIS A 106 2.52 24.16 -10.11
CA HIS A 106 3.19 23.98 -11.40
C HIS A 106 4.07 22.72 -11.40
N VAL A 107 3.46 21.57 -11.17
CA VAL A 107 4.16 20.28 -11.07
C VAL A 107 3.81 19.43 -12.29
N PRO A 108 4.80 18.85 -12.99
CA PRO A 108 4.52 17.98 -14.12
C PRO A 108 3.79 16.71 -13.65
N PHE A 109 3.03 16.06 -14.55
CA PHE A 109 2.24 14.88 -14.20
C PHE A 109 3.06 13.75 -13.55
N HIS A 110 4.30 13.52 -14.00
CA HIS A 110 5.19 12.53 -13.37
C HIS A 110 5.57 12.91 -11.92
N GLY A 111 5.56 14.20 -11.57
CA GLY A 111 5.75 14.67 -10.20
C GLY A 111 4.54 14.41 -9.31
N ILE A 112 3.33 14.40 -9.88
CA ILE A 112 2.12 13.96 -9.20
C ILE A 112 2.19 12.45 -8.91
N LEU A 113 2.55 11.64 -9.90
CA LEU A 113 2.75 10.20 -9.72
C LEU A 113 3.86 9.88 -8.71
N LEU A 114 4.92 10.70 -8.67
CA LEU A 114 5.98 10.58 -7.67
C LEU A 114 5.41 10.86 -6.27
N SER A 115 4.62 11.91 -6.11
CA SER A 115 3.97 12.24 -4.84
C SER A 115 2.98 11.18 -4.37
N GLU A 116 2.23 10.57 -5.29
CA GLU A 116 1.31 9.45 -5.02
C GLU A 116 2.08 8.20 -4.58
N SER A 117 3.18 7.89 -5.27
CA SER A 117 4.01 6.74 -4.94
C SER A 117 4.68 6.89 -3.58
N THR A 118 5.21 8.07 -3.25
CA THR A 118 5.91 8.32 -1.98
C THR A 118 4.95 8.38 -0.80
N SER A 119 3.75 8.97 -0.96
CA SER A 119 2.73 9.00 0.08
C SER A 119 2.20 7.60 0.38
N ASN A 120 1.87 6.81 -0.64
CA ASN A 120 1.34 5.45 -0.46
C ASN A 120 2.40 4.52 0.15
N LEU A 121 3.67 4.68 -0.23
CA LEU A 121 4.78 3.97 0.41
C LEU A 121 4.91 4.36 1.89
N ALA A 122 4.80 5.65 2.24
CA ALA A 122 4.87 6.10 3.62
C ALA A 122 3.72 5.54 4.47
N THR A 123 2.51 5.42 3.92
CA THR A 123 1.36 4.80 4.63
C THR A 123 1.46 3.29 4.78
N SER A 124 2.33 2.62 4.01
CA SER A 124 2.55 1.18 4.14
C SER A 124 3.22 0.81 5.47
N VAL A 125 3.86 1.78 6.15
CA VAL A 125 4.40 1.59 7.50
C VAL A 125 3.27 1.79 8.52
N PRO A 126 2.89 0.73 9.27
CA PRO A 126 1.82 0.82 10.25
C PRO A 126 2.28 1.68 11.44
N SER A 127 1.91 2.96 11.41
CA SER A 127 2.38 3.97 12.37
C SER A 127 1.22 4.73 13.02
N THR A 128 0.22 5.14 12.23
CA THR A 128 -0.96 5.87 12.70
C THR A 128 -2.23 5.39 11.99
N ALA A 129 -3.39 5.58 12.62
CA ALA A 129 -4.66 5.29 12.00
C ALA A 129 -4.88 6.18 10.78
N GLY A 130 -5.23 5.57 9.65
CA GLY A 130 -5.45 6.29 8.38
C GLY A 130 -4.18 6.89 7.76
N GLY A 131 -2.97 6.63 8.28
CA GLY A 131 -1.73 7.14 7.70
C GLY A 131 -1.44 8.62 7.96
N VAL A 132 -2.16 9.25 8.91
CA VAL A 132 -1.99 10.67 9.26
C VAL A 132 -0.61 10.92 9.85
N GLY A 133 0.11 11.89 9.30
CA GLY A 133 1.50 12.21 9.62
C GLY A 133 2.46 11.75 8.51
N PRO A 134 2.68 10.43 8.33
CA PRO A 134 3.54 9.91 7.27
C PRO A 134 3.11 10.32 5.86
N PHE A 135 1.80 10.28 5.58
CA PHE A 135 1.25 10.71 4.30
C PHE A 135 1.62 12.17 4.03
N GLU A 136 1.27 13.08 4.94
CA GLU A 136 1.52 14.50 4.80
C GLU A 136 3.00 14.82 4.69
N TYR A 137 3.82 14.14 5.49
CA TYR A 137 5.26 14.31 5.46
C TYR A 137 5.85 13.90 4.10
N ALA A 138 5.50 12.73 3.58
CA ALA A 138 6.03 12.22 2.33
C ALA A 138 5.58 13.05 1.13
N THR A 139 4.28 13.40 1.06
CA THR A 139 3.74 14.32 0.04
C THR A 139 4.45 15.66 0.08
N ARG A 140 4.56 16.28 1.25
CA ARG A 140 5.21 17.59 1.41
C ARG A 140 6.66 17.56 0.96
N VAL A 141 7.46 16.61 1.46
CA VAL A 141 8.89 16.49 1.11
C VAL A 141 9.08 16.24 -0.38
N THR A 142 8.20 15.43 -0.99
CA THR A 142 8.25 15.17 -2.43
C THR A 142 8.01 16.44 -3.24
N LEU A 143 6.97 17.21 -2.89
CA LEU A 143 6.64 18.46 -3.57
C LEU A 143 7.68 19.57 -3.33
N GLU A 144 8.24 19.67 -2.13
CA GLU A 144 9.38 20.56 -1.84
C GLU A 144 10.58 20.21 -2.72
N GLY A 145 10.87 18.92 -2.91
CA GLY A 145 11.89 18.44 -3.85
C GLY A 145 11.62 18.80 -5.31
N LEU A 146 10.36 19.08 -5.65
CA LEU A 146 9.90 19.56 -6.95
C LEU A 146 9.76 21.10 -7.00
N ASN A 147 10.34 21.82 -6.03
CA ASN A 147 10.35 23.28 -5.89
C ASN A 147 8.98 23.91 -5.59
N VAL A 148 8.04 23.16 -5.01
CA VAL A 148 6.81 23.74 -4.44
C VAL A 148 7.15 24.40 -3.10
N ALA A 149 6.63 25.60 -2.86
CA ALA A 149 6.78 26.28 -1.57
C ALA A 149 6.24 25.41 -0.43
N LYS A 150 6.98 25.35 0.69
CA LYS A 150 6.68 24.47 1.84
C LYS A 150 5.25 24.61 2.35
N GLU A 151 4.76 25.85 2.41
CA GLU A 151 3.42 26.19 2.89
C GLU A 151 2.35 25.61 1.95
N ASN A 152 2.54 25.75 0.64
CA ASN A 152 1.65 25.20 -0.38
C ASN A 152 1.69 23.67 -0.40
N ALA A 153 2.87 23.07 -0.29
CA ALA A 153 3.05 21.63 -0.25
C ALA A 153 2.36 21.00 0.98
N ALA A 154 2.48 21.64 2.15
CA ALA A 154 1.82 21.18 3.37
C ALA A 154 0.29 21.32 3.29
N ALA A 155 -0.21 22.47 2.82
CA ALA A 155 -1.65 22.69 2.66
C ALA A 155 -2.26 21.73 1.63
N TYR A 156 -1.58 21.52 0.50
CA TYR A 156 -1.95 20.53 -0.50
C TYR A 156 -2.03 19.13 0.11
N ALA A 157 -1.00 18.70 0.86
CA ALA A 157 -0.95 17.36 1.44
C ALA A 157 -2.11 17.08 2.39
N ILE A 158 -2.47 18.06 3.22
CA ILE A 158 -3.62 17.96 4.15
C ILE A 158 -4.93 17.84 3.36
N VAL A 159 -5.18 18.73 2.40
CA VAL A 159 -6.42 18.71 1.61
C VAL A 159 -6.54 17.42 0.82
N LEU A 160 -5.44 16.97 0.22
CA LEU A 160 -5.37 15.72 -0.50
C LEU A 160 -5.70 14.53 0.38
N HIS A 161 -5.14 14.46 1.59
CA HIS A 161 -5.40 13.35 2.50
C HIS A 161 -6.86 13.32 2.98
N VAL A 162 -7.43 14.50 3.24
CA VAL A 162 -8.87 14.63 3.52
C VAL A 162 -9.70 14.18 2.33
N ALA A 163 -9.32 14.53 1.11
CA ALA A 163 -10.02 14.11 -0.11
C ALA A 163 -9.99 12.57 -0.31
N LEU A 164 -8.92 11.90 0.14
CA LEU A 164 -8.84 10.43 0.17
C LEU A 164 -9.73 9.83 1.25
N LEU A 165 -9.64 10.34 2.49
CA LEU A 165 -10.27 9.70 3.64
C LEU A 165 -11.75 10.04 3.78
N ALA A 166 -12.15 11.30 3.55
CA ALA A 166 -13.49 11.77 3.87
C ALA A 166 -14.59 11.03 3.07
N PRO A 167 -14.51 10.86 1.74
CA PRO A 167 -15.57 10.18 0.99
C PRO A 167 -15.76 8.73 1.43
N VAL A 168 -14.66 7.99 1.59
CA VAL A 168 -14.70 6.58 2.01
C VAL A 168 -15.21 6.46 3.44
N THR A 169 -14.80 7.36 4.33
CA THR A 169 -15.26 7.39 5.73
C THR A 169 -16.75 7.70 5.80
N VAL A 170 -17.23 8.70 5.05
CA VAL A 170 -18.65 9.07 5.01
C VAL A 170 -19.50 7.92 4.48
N VAL A 171 -19.10 7.29 3.38
CA VAL A 171 -19.81 6.12 2.83
C VAL A 171 -19.81 4.96 3.82
N GLY A 172 -18.67 4.67 4.46
CA GLY A 172 -18.57 3.63 5.48
C GLY A 172 -19.52 3.87 6.67
N LEU A 173 -19.55 5.10 7.20
CA LEU A 173 -20.44 5.49 8.30
C LEU A 173 -21.92 5.43 7.87
N TRP A 174 -22.23 5.87 6.64
CA TRP A 174 -23.58 5.79 6.10
C TRP A 174 -24.08 4.34 5.97
N LEU A 175 -23.23 3.44 5.47
CA LEU A 175 -23.54 2.01 5.40
C LEU A 175 -23.72 1.42 6.80
N MET A 176 -22.84 1.73 7.75
CA MET A 176 -22.98 1.24 9.13
C MET A 176 -24.29 1.66 9.78
N TRP A 177 -24.70 2.91 9.57
CA TRP A 177 -25.99 3.41 10.06
C TRP A 177 -27.15 2.67 9.39
N THR A 178 -27.11 2.50 8.07
CA THR A 178 -28.16 1.84 7.29
C THR A 178 -28.32 0.35 7.68
N PHE A 179 -27.23 -0.33 8.00
CA PHE A 179 -27.23 -1.74 8.42
C PHE A 179 -27.28 -1.94 9.94
N ASN A 180 -27.47 -0.87 10.73
CA ASN A 180 -27.51 -0.89 12.20
C ASN A 180 -26.31 -1.63 12.83
N MET A 181 -25.12 -1.49 12.23
CA MET A 181 -23.89 -2.12 12.69
C MET A 181 -23.16 -1.21 13.67
N SER A 182 -22.82 -1.73 14.85
CA SER A 182 -21.98 -0.99 15.80
C SER A 182 -20.49 -1.16 15.52
N LEU A 183 -19.68 -0.12 15.77
CA LEU A 183 -18.22 -0.20 15.69
C LEU A 183 -17.65 -1.29 16.60
N GLY A 184 -18.27 -1.49 17.76
CA GLY A 184 -17.90 -2.52 18.73
C GLY A 184 -18.11 -3.95 18.22
N GLU A 185 -19.15 -4.19 17.41
CA GLU A 185 -19.37 -5.49 16.78
C GLU A 185 -18.34 -5.79 15.70
N LEU A 186 -17.98 -4.80 14.87
CA LEU A 186 -16.94 -4.97 13.84
C LEU A 186 -15.57 -5.22 14.48
N ALA A 187 -15.23 -4.50 15.55
CA ALA A 187 -13.97 -4.68 16.26
C ALA A 187 -13.85 -6.04 16.98
N ARG A 188 -14.98 -6.67 17.35
CA ARG A 188 -15.01 -7.96 18.06
C ARG A 188 -15.14 -9.18 17.14
N ARG A 189 -15.46 -8.99 15.86
CA ARG A 189 -15.59 -10.11 14.91
C ARG A 189 -14.20 -10.66 14.54
N PRO A 190 -13.87 -11.91 14.91
CA PRO A 190 -12.62 -12.52 14.48
C PRO A 190 -12.64 -12.72 12.96
N ALA A 191 -11.56 -12.34 12.27
CA ALA A 191 -11.41 -12.48 10.82
C ALA A 191 -11.63 -13.93 10.29
N SER A 192 -11.64 -14.93 11.17
CA SER A 192 -11.88 -16.34 10.81
C SER A 192 -13.31 -16.63 10.33
N ARG A 193 -14.32 -15.84 10.72
CA ARG A 193 -15.73 -16.11 10.35
C ARG A 193 -16.16 -15.59 8.97
N MET A 194 -15.37 -14.73 8.32
CA MET A 194 -15.71 -14.22 6.98
C MET A 194 -15.49 -15.24 5.85
N LEU A 195 -14.72 -16.31 6.10
CA LEU A 195 -14.43 -17.35 5.11
C LEU A 195 -15.40 -18.55 5.15
N GLU A 196 -16.24 -18.65 6.20
CA GLU A 196 -17.21 -19.75 6.37
C GLU A 196 -18.55 -19.48 5.67
N SER A 197 -18.81 -18.27 5.14
CA SER A 197 -20.10 -17.92 4.55
C SER A 197 -20.23 -18.24 3.06
N THR A 198 -19.39 -19.13 2.49
CA THR A 198 -19.74 -19.74 1.20
C THR A 198 -20.77 -20.82 1.51
N PRO A 199 -22.05 -20.70 1.10
CA PRO A 199 -23.00 -21.77 1.34
C PRO A 199 -22.50 -23.00 0.60
N THR A 200 -22.09 -24.03 1.33
CA THR A 200 -22.00 -25.38 0.79
C THR A 200 -23.38 -25.70 0.26
N ALA A 201 -23.51 -25.71 -1.07
CA ALA A 201 -24.70 -26.17 -1.75
C ALA A 201 -25.05 -27.52 -1.15
N GLN A 202 -26.16 -27.56 -0.41
CA GLN A 202 -26.70 -28.77 0.17
C GLN A 202 -27.00 -29.72 -0.99
N ALA A 203 -26.17 -30.75 -1.15
CA ALA A 203 -26.53 -31.93 -1.89
C ALA A 203 -27.70 -32.58 -1.14
N LYS A 204 -28.91 -32.47 -1.71
CA LYS A 204 -30.02 -33.34 -1.31
C LYS A 204 -29.81 -34.74 -1.92
N PRO A 205 -30.21 -35.79 -1.20
CA PRO A 205 -30.02 -37.19 -1.61
C PRO A 205 -30.82 -37.54 -2.88
#